data_AF-A0A9J6FE52-F1
#
_entry.id   AF-A0A9J6FE52-F1
#
_cell.length_a   1.000
_cell.length_b   1.000
_cell.length_c   1.000
_cell.angle_alpha   90.00
_cell.angle_beta   90.00
_cell.angle_gamma   90.00
#
_symmetry.space_group_name_H-M   'P 1'
#
loop_
_entity.id
_entity.type
_entity.pdbx_description
1 polymer ?
#
loop_
_entity_poly.entity_id
_entity_poly.type
_entity_poly.pdbx_seq_one_letter_code
_entity_poly.pdbx_strand_id
1 'polypeptide(L)'
;MPLILFPSPKEFDGTLDCISLAVTCAFNKQGTLLAVGYNDGRLVIWDFLTRGIAKVITAHVHPVCSLWFPKDEALRSAWERAVKRHNWKLQDGDRPCSAHFEAECFDRTVQTTRLRIGSVPTLFPAFPAHLQQPQKRKREPPRPRTVEPLDNCAEPEVKEDPEPASPTQVFYKQKAAESEDQVQQLKKKVKTLQQTRRRLTKRYDASKELLKELKDKQLLSEKGLEVFESTFSPDIHQLLCRSVEKEKIQYPPELKALALTLHFYSPAAYEYVRAKFNNALPSQRTLRE
;
A
#
# COMPACT_ATOMS: atom_id res chain seq x y z
N MET A 1 -41.46 -9.19 22.29
CA MET A 1 -40.62 -7.97 22.18
C MET A 1 -40.38 -7.72 20.70
N PRO A 2 -40.81 -6.58 20.15
CA PRO A 2 -40.62 -6.31 18.74
C PRO A 2 -39.13 -6.04 18.48
N LEU A 3 -38.56 -6.76 17.51
CA LEU A 3 -37.22 -6.49 17.00
C LEU A 3 -37.27 -5.12 16.33
N ILE A 4 -36.64 -4.12 16.95
CA ILE A 4 -36.46 -2.80 16.35
C ILE A 4 -35.53 -2.99 15.16
N LEU A 5 -36.11 -3.07 13.96
CA LEU A 5 -35.40 -3.04 12.69
C LEU A 5 -34.94 -1.61 12.44
N PHE A 6 -33.66 -1.34 12.70
CA PHE A 6 -33.06 -0.10 12.25
C PHE A 6 -33.11 -0.05 10.71
N PRO A 7 -33.62 1.05 10.12
CA PRO A 7 -33.65 1.18 8.68
C PRO A 7 -32.21 1.17 8.15
N SER A 8 -31.98 0.39 7.08
CA SER A 8 -30.70 0.40 6.38
C SER A 8 -30.45 1.79 5.77
N PRO A 9 -29.21 2.32 5.80
CA PRO A 9 -28.91 3.60 5.18
C PRO A 9 -29.24 3.56 3.69
N LYS A 10 -29.98 4.56 3.21
CA LYS A 10 -30.46 4.65 1.82
C LYS A 10 -29.71 5.70 0.98
N GLU A 11 -29.03 6.63 1.65
CA GLU A 11 -28.42 7.79 1.02
C GLU A 11 -26.93 7.88 1.40
N PHE A 12 -26.14 8.37 0.45
CA PHE A 12 -24.73 8.63 0.66
C PHE A 12 -24.55 10.02 1.28
N ASP A 13 -23.98 10.07 2.47
CA ASP A 13 -23.85 11.29 3.28
C ASP A 13 -22.38 11.74 3.41
N GLY A 14 -21.67 11.84 2.27
CA GLY A 14 -20.32 12.43 2.18
C GLY A 14 -19.12 11.52 2.49
N THR A 15 -17.92 12.10 2.46
CA THR A 15 -16.63 11.41 2.66
C THR A 15 -15.85 11.94 3.87
N LEU A 16 -15.00 11.08 4.45
CA LEU A 16 -13.96 11.49 5.39
C LEU A 16 -12.67 11.72 4.59
N ASP A 17 -12.35 12.99 4.35
CA ASP A 17 -11.27 13.35 3.45
C ASP A 17 -9.90 13.05 4.07
N CYS A 18 -9.08 12.26 3.36
CA CYS A 18 -7.73 11.94 3.77
C CYS A 18 -6.81 11.79 2.56
N ILE A 19 -5.55 12.19 2.73
CA ILE A 19 -4.53 12.25 1.68
C ILE A 19 -4.10 10.84 1.23
N SER A 20 -4.18 9.85 2.14
CA SER A 20 -3.72 8.48 1.92
C SER A 20 -4.88 7.52 1.63
N LEU A 21 -4.60 6.39 1.00
CA LEU A 21 -5.61 5.45 0.54
C LEU A 21 -6.01 4.50 1.68
N ALA A 22 -7.28 4.53 2.09
CA ALA A 22 -7.81 3.69 3.15
C ALA A 22 -7.88 2.22 2.71
N VAL A 23 -7.35 1.32 3.54
CA VAL A 23 -7.27 -0.12 3.28
C VAL A 23 -8.25 -0.90 4.15
N THR A 24 -8.46 -0.46 5.39
CA THR A 24 -9.31 -1.14 6.36
C THR A 24 -9.89 -0.15 7.36
N CYS A 25 -11.10 -0.41 7.86
CA CYS A 25 -11.73 0.41 8.88
C CYS A 25 -12.43 -0.46 9.94
N ALA A 26 -12.50 0.03 11.18
CA ALA A 26 -13.18 -0.62 12.28
C ALA A 26 -13.70 0.41 13.30
N PHE A 27 -14.96 0.29 13.70
CA PHE A 27 -15.56 1.11 14.76
C PHE A 27 -15.17 0.62 16.16
N ASN A 28 -15.14 1.54 17.12
CA ASN A 28 -15.15 1.19 18.54
C ASN A 28 -16.54 0.64 18.95
N LYS A 29 -16.62 0.01 20.14
CA LYS A 29 -17.86 -0.63 20.64
C LYS A 29 -19.05 0.34 20.72
N GLN A 30 -18.78 1.62 20.99
CA GLN A 30 -19.80 2.66 21.16
C GLN A 30 -20.19 3.35 19.84
N GLY A 31 -19.47 3.10 18.73
CA GLY A 31 -19.70 3.75 17.43
C GLY A 31 -19.24 5.21 17.33
N THR A 32 -18.64 5.77 18.39
CA THR A 32 -18.18 7.16 18.44
C THR A 32 -16.85 7.37 17.72
N LEU A 33 -16.01 6.34 17.66
CA LEU A 33 -14.69 6.42 17.02
C LEU A 33 -14.58 5.41 15.89
N LEU A 34 -13.97 5.85 14.79
CA LEU A 34 -13.66 5.02 13.63
C LEU A 34 -12.16 4.96 13.42
N ALA A 35 -11.57 3.78 13.56
CA ALA A 35 -10.17 3.56 13.21
C ALA A 35 -10.04 3.17 11.74
N VAL A 36 -9.23 3.91 10.98
CA VAL A 36 -8.96 3.65 9.56
C VAL A 36 -7.47 3.40 9.37
N GLY A 37 -7.12 2.28 8.76
CA GLY A 37 -5.76 1.91 8.38
C GLY A 37 -5.49 2.27 6.94
N TYR A 38 -4.34 2.92 6.70
CA TYR A 38 -3.95 3.43 5.39
C TYR A 38 -2.81 2.61 4.79
N ASN A 39 -2.64 2.75 3.48
CA ASN A 39 -1.63 2.05 2.69
C ASN A 39 -0.18 2.51 2.99
N ASP A 40 0.00 3.68 3.60
CA ASP A 40 1.28 4.23 4.04
C ASP A 40 1.69 3.74 5.45
N GLY A 41 0.87 2.88 6.08
CA GLY A 41 1.11 2.36 7.43
C GLY A 41 0.67 3.28 8.56
N ARG A 42 0.01 4.40 8.23
CA ARG A 42 -0.67 5.25 9.21
C ARG A 42 -2.01 4.67 9.61
N LEU A 43 -2.38 4.94 10.85
CA LEU A 43 -3.70 4.73 11.41
C LEU A 43 -4.28 6.09 11.78
N VAL A 44 -5.46 6.41 11.25
CA VAL A 44 -6.19 7.61 11.65
C VAL A 44 -7.43 7.18 12.40
N ILE A 45 -7.55 7.68 13.63
CA ILE A 45 -8.75 7.57 14.44
C ILE A 45 -9.56 8.83 14.18
N TRP A 46 -10.77 8.61 13.69
CA TRP A 46 -11.76 9.64 13.43
C TRP A 46 -12.76 9.66 14.57
N ASP A 47 -13.13 10.87 15.00
CA ASP A 47 -14.36 11.08 15.74
C ASP A 47 -15.51 11.08 14.73
N PHE A 48 -16.36 10.06 14.81
CA PHE A 48 -17.41 9.83 13.83
C PHE A 48 -18.55 10.83 13.95
N LEU A 49 -18.77 11.39 15.15
CA LEU A 49 -19.86 12.35 15.37
C LEU A 49 -19.51 13.72 14.78
N THR A 50 -18.26 14.16 14.95
CA THR A 50 -17.79 15.46 14.48
C THR A 50 -17.17 15.40 13.08
N ARG A 51 -16.98 14.19 12.53
CA ARG A 51 -16.21 13.91 11.31
C ARG A 51 -14.80 14.49 11.34
N GLY A 52 -14.25 14.69 12.54
CA GLY A 52 -12.93 15.24 12.78
C GLY A 52 -11.87 14.15 12.96
N ILE A 53 -10.60 14.49 12.68
CA ILE A 53 -9.48 13.62 12.99
C ILE A 53 -9.20 13.72 14.50
N ALA A 54 -9.46 12.65 15.24
CA ALA A 54 -9.16 12.57 16.66
C ALA A 54 -7.67 12.29 16.91
N LYS A 55 -7.07 11.40 16.12
CA LYS A 55 -5.64 11.04 16.27
C LYS A 55 -5.04 10.43 15.01
N VAL A 56 -3.78 10.76 14.74
CA VAL A 56 -2.95 10.10 13.71
C VAL A 56 -1.83 9.33 14.39
N ILE A 57 -1.67 8.06 14.04
CA ILE A 57 -0.66 7.15 14.59
C ILE A 57 0.13 6.54 13.44
N THR A 58 1.44 6.78 13.40
CA THR A 58 2.36 6.08 12.50
C THR A 58 2.72 4.73 13.10
N ALA A 59 1.94 3.69 12.77
CA ALA A 59 2.12 2.36 13.34
C ALA A 59 3.12 1.50 12.57
N HIS A 60 3.12 1.60 11.24
CA HIS A 60 3.93 0.73 10.38
C HIS A 60 4.57 1.49 9.21
N VAL A 61 5.63 0.90 8.66
CA VAL A 61 6.27 1.33 7.41
C VAL A 61 5.56 0.73 6.18
N HIS A 62 4.70 -0.26 6.40
CA HIS A 62 4.03 -1.07 5.39
C HIS A 62 2.49 -0.91 5.53
N PRO A 63 1.69 -1.17 4.46
CA PRO A 63 0.24 -1.02 4.49
C PRO A 63 -0.42 -1.77 5.66
N VAL A 64 -1.38 -1.13 6.32
CA VAL A 64 -2.17 -1.78 7.37
C VAL A 64 -3.22 -2.68 6.71
N CYS A 65 -2.99 -3.99 6.71
CA CYS A 65 -3.83 -4.95 5.98
C CYS A 65 -5.05 -5.46 6.76
N SER A 66 -5.06 -5.32 8.09
CA SER A 66 -6.22 -5.73 8.90
C SER A 66 -6.28 -4.98 10.22
N LEU A 67 -7.48 -4.54 10.58
CA LEU A 67 -7.82 -4.07 11.90
C LEU A 67 -8.86 -5.03 12.49
N TRP A 68 -8.44 -5.96 13.34
CA TRP A 68 -9.34 -6.93 13.96
C TRP A 68 -9.22 -6.88 15.48
N PHE A 69 -10.35 -6.82 16.17
CA PHE A 69 -10.45 -6.97 17.62
C PHE A 69 -11.11 -8.33 17.92
N PRO A 70 -10.47 -9.26 18.67
CA PRO A 70 -11.17 -10.44 19.16
C PRO A 70 -12.27 -9.96 20.13
N LYS A 71 -13.52 -10.34 19.85
CA LYS A 71 -14.68 -10.04 20.73
C LYS A 71 -14.86 -11.10 21.82
N ASP A 72 -14.31 -12.29 21.61
CA ASP A 72 -14.45 -13.42 22.52
C ASP A 72 -13.54 -13.28 23.73
N GLU A 73 -14.14 -13.19 24.92
CA GLU A 73 -13.43 -13.05 26.20
C GLU A 73 -12.45 -14.21 26.46
N ALA A 74 -12.85 -15.42 26.06
CA ALA A 74 -12.01 -16.61 26.16
C ALA A 74 -10.76 -16.52 25.27
N LEU A 75 -10.88 -15.94 24.07
CA LEU A 75 -9.77 -15.77 23.15
C LEU A 75 -8.83 -14.66 23.63
N ARG A 76 -9.38 -13.56 24.18
CA ARG A 76 -8.60 -12.50 24.84
C ARG A 76 -7.76 -13.06 25.99
N SER A 77 -8.39 -13.84 26.87
CA SER A 77 -7.70 -14.52 27.98
C SER A 77 -6.63 -15.49 27.50
N ALA A 78 -6.82 -16.14 26.34
CA ALA A 78 -5.80 -17.00 25.74
C ALA A 78 -4.60 -16.19 25.21
N TRP A 79 -4.84 -15.01 24.66
CA TRP A 79 -3.78 -14.11 24.19
C TRP A 79 -3.00 -13.51 25.36
N GLU A 80 -3.66 -13.10 26.45
CA GLU A 80 -3.00 -12.64 27.68
C GLU A 80 -2.05 -13.70 28.25
N ARG A 81 -2.52 -14.95 28.35
CA ARG A 81 -1.71 -16.09 28.79
C ARG A 81 -0.54 -16.38 27.85
N ALA A 82 -0.71 -16.16 26.55
CA ALA A 82 0.33 -16.43 25.56
C ALA A 82 1.47 -15.38 25.60
N VAL A 83 1.13 -14.11 25.81
CA VAL A 83 2.10 -12.99 25.84
C VAL A 83 2.97 -13.00 27.10
N LYS A 84 2.54 -13.67 28.18
CA LYS A 84 3.34 -13.95 29.40
C LYS A 84 4.09 -12.73 29.96
N ARG A 85 3.54 -11.52 29.81
CA ARG A 85 4.15 -10.28 30.30
C ARG A 85 3.61 -9.98 31.70
N HIS A 86 4.50 -9.74 32.65
CA HIS A 86 4.13 -9.47 34.04
C HIS A 86 3.24 -8.22 34.14
N ASN A 87 2.11 -8.34 34.87
CA ASN A 87 1.11 -7.27 35.06
C ASN A 87 0.54 -6.64 33.78
N TRP A 88 0.53 -7.38 32.68
CA TRP A 88 -0.06 -6.91 31.43
C TRP A 88 -1.43 -7.54 31.19
N LYS A 89 -2.42 -6.71 30.88
CA LYS A 89 -3.77 -7.11 30.46
C LYS A 89 -4.03 -6.52 29.08
N LEU A 90 -4.78 -7.25 28.26
CA LEU A 90 -5.10 -6.86 26.90
C LEU A 90 -6.09 -5.69 26.94
N GLN A 91 -5.62 -4.48 26.66
CA GLN A 91 -6.50 -3.32 26.51
C GLN A 91 -7.16 -3.31 25.13
N ASP A 92 -8.30 -2.61 25.00
CA ASP A 92 -8.94 -2.41 23.71
C ASP A 92 -8.00 -1.60 22.79
N GLY A 93 -7.28 -2.30 21.90
CA GLY A 93 -6.25 -1.71 21.04
C GLY A 93 -4.96 -2.53 20.99
N ASP A 94 -4.69 -3.32 22.03
CA ASP A 94 -3.51 -4.16 22.10
C ASP A 94 -3.64 -5.36 21.16
N ARG A 95 -2.67 -5.52 20.26
CA ARG A 95 -2.65 -6.64 19.31
C ARG A 95 -1.24 -7.17 19.11
N PRO A 96 -1.01 -8.48 19.29
CA PRO A 96 0.20 -9.13 18.82
C PRO A 96 0.33 -8.94 17.30
N CYS A 97 1.52 -8.59 16.83
CA CYS A 97 1.79 -8.52 15.39
C CYS A 97 1.74 -9.90 14.74
N SER A 98 1.66 -9.94 13.40
CA SER A 98 1.59 -11.19 12.63
C SER A 98 2.79 -12.12 12.83
N ALA A 99 3.93 -11.61 13.30
CA ALA A 99 5.12 -12.41 13.59
C ALA A 99 4.92 -13.40 14.75
N HIS A 100 3.89 -13.20 15.58
CA HIS A 100 3.61 -14.06 16.73
C HIS A 100 2.68 -15.24 16.41
N PHE A 101 2.24 -15.36 15.15
CA PHE A 101 1.33 -16.41 14.70
C PHE A 101 2.00 -17.30 13.67
N GLU A 102 1.70 -18.60 13.72
CA GLU A 102 2.15 -19.55 12.71
C GLU A 102 1.49 -19.27 11.35
N ALA A 103 2.17 -19.67 10.27
CA ALA A 103 1.69 -19.42 8.91
C ALA A 103 0.31 -20.06 8.64
N GLU A 104 0.01 -21.18 9.31
CA GLU A 104 -1.25 -21.92 9.21
C GLU A 104 -2.45 -21.16 9.80
N CYS A 105 -2.19 -20.24 10.74
CA CYS A 105 -3.21 -19.39 11.35
C CYS A 105 -3.75 -18.34 10.37
N PHE A 106 -3.17 -18.20 9.18
CA PHE A 106 -3.59 -17.21 8.19
C PHE A 106 -4.36 -17.85 7.03
N ASP A 107 -5.57 -17.36 6.79
CA ASP A 107 -6.32 -17.58 5.57
C ASP A 107 -5.77 -16.69 4.44
N ARG A 108 -5.23 -17.32 3.40
CA ARG A 108 -4.70 -16.67 2.18
C ARG A 108 -5.51 -16.98 0.92
N THR A 109 -6.66 -17.64 1.07
CA THR A 109 -7.57 -18.04 -0.02
C THR A 109 -8.27 -16.86 -0.69
N VAL A 110 -8.33 -15.69 -0.04
CA VAL A 110 -8.96 -14.47 -0.54
C VAL A 110 -7.90 -13.40 -0.83
N GLN A 111 -8.24 -12.34 -1.56
CA GLN A 111 -7.38 -11.18 -1.82
C GLN A 111 -6.77 -10.51 -0.57
N THR A 112 -7.31 -10.77 0.63
CA THR A 112 -6.80 -10.23 1.90
C THR A 112 -6.38 -11.38 2.82
N THR A 113 -5.16 -11.32 3.34
CA THR A 113 -4.67 -12.28 4.34
C THR A 113 -5.32 -11.98 5.69
N ARG A 114 -6.00 -12.96 6.26
CA ARG A 114 -6.74 -12.80 7.52
C ARG A 114 -6.33 -13.87 8.52
N LEU A 115 -6.35 -13.55 9.80
CA LEU A 115 -6.13 -14.53 10.85
C LEU A 115 -7.41 -15.38 11.00
N ARG A 116 -7.27 -16.71 11.06
CA ARG A 116 -8.37 -17.65 11.30
C ARG A 116 -9.02 -17.36 12.65
N ILE A 117 -10.34 -17.52 12.71
CA ILE A 117 -11.11 -17.40 13.94
C ILE A 117 -10.58 -18.42 14.96
N GLY A 118 -10.33 -17.98 16.20
CA GLY A 118 -9.79 -18.81 17.27
C GLY A 118 -8.27 -18.97 17.29
N SER A 119 -7.53 -18.35 16.37
CA SER A 119 -6.05 -18.42 16.38
C SER A 119 -5.46 -17.72 17.60
N VAL A 120 -4.45 -18.34 18.22
CA VAL A 120 -3.74 -17.83 19.39
C VAL A 120 -2.27 -17.61 19.00
N PRO A 121 -1.63 -16.50 19.41
CA PRO A 121 -0.21 -16.30 19.15
C PRO A 121 0.62 -17.34 19.91
N THR A 122 1.48 -18.08 19.21
CA THR A 122 2.33 -19.12 19.78
C THR A 122 3.82 -18.79 19.66
N LEU A 123 4.20 -17.89 18.74
CA LEU A 123 5.59 -17.63 18.39
C LEU A 123 6.13 -16.41 19.14
N PHE A 124 6.98 -16.64 20.14
CA PHE A 124 7.65 -15.57 20.89
C PHE A 124 9.17 -15.85 20.92
N PRO A 125 9.88 -15.54 19.82
CA PRO A 125 11.31 -15.88 19.69
C PRO A 125 12.19 -15.14 20.71
N ALA A 126 11.71 -14.02 21.26
CA ALA A 126 12.39 -13.27 22.31
C ALA A 126 12.29 -13.90 23.71
N PHE A 127 11.52 -14.98 23.89
CA PHE A 127 11.48 -15.67 25.18
C PHE A 127 12.70 -16.55 25.41
N PRO A 128 13.23 -16.59 26.65
CA PRO A 128 14.21 -17.59 27.06
C PRO A 128 13.74 -19.01 26.73
N ALA A 129 14.67 -19.90 26.37
CA ALA A 129 14.35 -21.27 25.94
C ALA A 129 13.44 -22.04 26.92
N HIS A 130 13.52 -21.75 28.22
CA HIS A 130 12.69 -22.37 29.26
C HIS A 130 11.23 -21.87 29.31
N LEU A 131 10.90 -20.75 28.65
CA LEU A 131 9.55 -20.19 28.56
C LEU A 131 8.88 -20.42 27.19
N GLN A 132 9.67 -20.84 26.19
CA GLN A 132 9.15 -21.27 24.89
C GLN A 132 8.37 -22.58 25.07
N GLN A 133 7.19 -22.70 24.46
CA GLN A 133 6.46 -23.96 24.52
C GLN A 133 7.27 -25.04 23.76
N PRO A 134 7.43 -26.25 24.33
CA PRO A 134 8.11 -27.33 23.63
C PRO A 134 7.31 -27.69 22.37
N GLN A 135 7.88 -27.44 21.20
CA GLN A 135 7.27 -27.86 19.95
C GLN A 135 7.15 -29.38 19.95
N LYS A 136 5.91 -29.89 19.95
CA LYS A 136 5.66 -31.32 19.76
C LYS A 136 6.13 -31.67 18.35
N ARG A 137 7.32 -32.28 18.24
CA ARG A 137 7.79 -32.87 16.98
C ARG A 137 6.72 -33.85 16.50
N LYS A 138 6.18 -33.65 15.28
CA LYS A 138 5.34 -34.65 14.63
C LYS A 138 6.21 -35.92 14.50
N ARG A 139 5.79 -37.01 15.15
CA ARG A 139 6.50 -38.29 15.03
C ARG A 139 6.36 -38.76 13.59
N GLU A 140 7.47 -39.01 12.93
CA GLU A 140 7.45 -39.74 11.66
C GLU A 140 6.83 -41.12 11.91
N PRO A 141 6.01 -41.65 10.99
CA PRO A 141 5.53 -43.02 11.09
C PRO A 141 6.73 -43.98 11.15
N PRO A 142 6.66 -45.06 11.95
CA PRO A 142 7.77 -45.99 12.11
C PRO A 142 8.18 -46.55 10.74
N ARG A 143 9.48 -46.43 10.41
CA ARG A 143 10.02 -47.00 9.18
C ARG A 143 9.81 -48.53 9.18
N PRO A 144 9.33 -49.13 8.07
CA PRO A 144 9.37 -50.57 7.90
C PRO A 144 10.82 -51.07 8.03
N ARG A 145 11.02 -52.20 8.71
CA ARG A 145 12.34 -52.82 8.83
C ARG A 145 12.81 -53.32 7.47
N THR A 146 13.73 -52.59 6.85
CA THR A 146 14.56 -53.12 5.77
C THR A 146 15.77 -53.79 6.40
N VAL A 147 16.03 -55.04 6.03
CA VAL A 147 17.24 -55.76 6.42
C VAL A 147 18.33 -55.31 5.44
N GLU A 148 19.36 -54.63 5.95
CA GLU A 148 20.53 -54.23 5.16
C GLU A 148 21.46 -55.45 4.95
N PRO A 149 21.89 -55.76 3.72
CA PRO A 149 23.10 -56.52 3.50
C PRO A 149 24.31 -55.64 3.81
N LEU A 150 25.23 -56.17 4.59
CA LEU A 150 26.56 -55.60 4.80
C LEU A 150 27.27 -55.47 3.45
N ASP A 151 27.59 -54.25 3.03
CA ASP A 151 28.78 -54.01 2.24
C ASP A 151 29.36 -52.62 2.47
N ASN A 152 30.65 -52.65 2.75
CA ASN A 152 31.52 -51.55 3.09
C ASN A 152 32.03 -50.90 1.80
N CYS A 153 31.64 -49.66 1.53
CA CYS A 153 32.37 -48.77 0.62
C CYS A 153 32.37 -47.38 1.24
N ALA A 154 33.44 -47.08 1.97
CA ALA A 154 33.75 -45.74 2.42
C ALA A 154 33.98 -44.84 1.20
N GLU A 155 33.07 -43.90 0.96
CA GLU A 155 33.37 -42.71 0.16
C GLU A 155 34.29 -41.80 0.98
N PRO A 156 35.35 -41.23 0.37
CA PRO A 156 36.30 -40.42 1.11
C PRO A 156 35.62 -39.13 1.59
N GLU A 157 35.84 -38.81 2.87
CA GLU A 157 35.57 -37.50 3.43
C GLU A 157 36.19 -36.42 2.53
N VAL A 158 35.34 -35.58 1.93
CA VAL A 158 35.76 -34.34 1.30
C VAL A 158 36.34 -33.48 2.42
N LYS A 159 37.68 -33.45 2.50
CA LYS A 159 38.41 -32.56 3.40
C LYS A 159 37.94 -31.14 3.12
N GLU A 160 37.34 -30.51 4.13
CA GLU A 160 37.13 -29.07 4.15
C GLU A 160 38.48 -28.39 3.92
N ASP A 161 38.55 -27.51 2.92
CA ASP A 161 39.75 -26.77 2.56
C ASP A 161 40.32 -26.03 3.79
N PRO A 162 41.65 -25.96 3.92
CA PRO A 162 42.31 -25.40 5.08
C PRO A 162 42.08 -23.89 5.19
N GLU A 163 42.17 -23.39 6.43
CA GLU A 163 42.09 -22.01 6.87
C GLU A 163 42.70 -20.99 5.87
N PRO A 164 42.12 -19.78 5.73
CA PRO A 164 42.50 -18.85 4.66
C PRO A 164 43.96 -18.42 4.77
N ALA A 165 44.82 -19.01 3.95
CA ALA A 165 46.28 -18.92 4.04
C ALA A 165 46.89 -17.60 3.53
N SER A 166 46.10 -16.55 3.28
CA SER A 166 46.63 -15.27 2.84
C SER A 166 45.67 -14.10 3.12
N PRO A 167 46.16 -12.95 3.62
CA PRO A 167 45.36 -11.72 3.75
C PRO A 167 44.62 -11.34 2.46
N THR A 168 45.21 -11.65 1.31
CA THR A 168 44.63 -11.40 -0.01
C THR A 168 43.42 -12.29 -0.30
N GLN A 169 43.44 -13.56 0.13
CA GLN A 169 42.30 -14.47 -0.04
C GLN A 169 41.10 -14.09 0.84
N VAL A 170 41.36 -13.61 2.07
CA VAL A 170 40.30 -13.11 2.96
C VAL A 170 39.64 -11.87 2.35
N PHE A 171 40.44 -10.94 1.82
CA PHE A 171 39.94 -9.73 1.14
C PHE A 171 39.02 -10.07 -0.04
N TYR A 172 39.43 -11.01 -0.91
CA TYR A 172 38.59 -11.40 -2.05
C TYR A 172 37.34 -12.19 -1.63
N LYS A 173 37.39 -13.00 -0.57
CA LYS A 173 36.19 -13.67 0.00
C LYS A 173 35.19 -12.65 0.57
N GLN A 174 35.66 -11.63 1.30
CA GLN A 174 34.81 -10.55 1.79
C GLN A 174 34.17 -9.78 0.65
N LYS A 175 34.96 -9.42 -0.37
CA LYS A 175 34.48 -8.72 -1.57
C LYS A 175 33.46 -9.55 -2.37
N ALA A 176 33.63 -10.87 -2.41
CA ALA A 176 32.66 -11.79 -3.01
C ALA A 176 31.32 -11.77 -2.23
N ALA A 177 31.37 -11.89 -0.89
CA ALA A 177 30.18 -11.81 -0.05
C ALA A 177 29.45 -10.46 -0.18
N GLU A 178 30.19 -9.34 -0.20
CA GLU A 178 29.62 -8.00 -0.44
C GLU A 178 28.92 -7.90 -1.80
N SER A 179 29.51 -8.50 -2.84
CA SER A 179 28.92 -8.52 -4.18
C SER A 179 27.65 -9.38 -4.23
N GLU A 180 27.63 -10.51 -3.50
CA GLU A 180 26.46 -11.37 -3.39
C GLU A 180 25.30 -10.66 -2.67
N ASP A 181 25.59 -9.93 -1.59
CA ASP A 181 24.62 -9.10 -0.89
C ASP A 181 24.03 -8.01 -1.80
N GLN A 182 24.88 -7.35 -2.60
CA GLN A 182 24.41 -6.37 -3.60
C GLN A 182 23.49 -7.01 -4.64
N VAL A 183 23.84 -8.20 -5.14
CA VAL A 183 23.00 -8.96 -6.08
C VAL A 183 21.66 -9.33 -5.44
N GLN A 184 21.65 -9.76 -4.18
CA GLN A 184 20.40 -10.06 -3.46
C GLN A 184 19.53 -8.81 -3.27
N GLN A 185 20.12 -7.67 -2.93
CA GLN A 185 19.40 -6.40 -2.81
C GLN A 185 18.80 -5.95 -4.15
N LEU A 186 19.56 -6.06 -5.25
CA LEU A 186 19.08 -5.74 -6.59
C LEU A 186 17.95 -6.67 -7.02
N LYS A 187 18.05 -7.98 -6.76
CA LYS A 187 16.96 -8.94 -7.02
C LYS A 187 15.67 -8.56 -6.27
N LYS A 188 15.78 -8.15 -4.99
CA LYS A 188 14.63 -7.64 -4.21
C LYS A 188 14.04 -6.37 -4.85
N LYS A 189 14.87 -5.40 -5.25
CA LYS A 189 14.43 -4.17 -5.93
C LYS A 189 13.70 -4.47 -7.25
N VAL A 190 14.25 -5.34 -8.09
CA VAL A 190 13.61 -5.75 -9.36
C VAL A 190 12.23 -6.34 -9.11
N LYS A 191 12.10 -7.22 -8.11
CA LYS A 191 10.80 -7.81 -7.74
C LYS A 191 9.78 -6.74 -7.32
N THR A 192 10.19 -5.78 -6.49
CA THR A 192 9.32 -4.67 -6.06
C THR A 192 8.91 -3.77 -7.23
N LEU A 193 9.84 -3.44 -8.11
CA LEU A 193 9.57 -2.63 -9.30
C LEU A 193 8.61 -3.34 -10.26
N GLN A 194 8.82 -4.63 -10.51
CA GLN A 194 7.94 -5.45 -11.35
C GLN A 194 6.51 -5.53 -10.77
N GLN A 195 6.38 -5.69 -9.45
CA GLN A 195 5.06 -5.68 -8.79
C GLN A 195 4.38 -4.31 -8.93
N THR A 196 5.13 -3.23 -8.74
CA THR A 196 4.63 -1.86 -8.88
C THR A 196 4.16 -1.59 -10.30
N ARG A 197 4.95 -1.99 -11.31
CA ARG A 197 4.58 -1.91 -12.73
C ARG A 197 3.27 -2.65 -13.00
N ARG A 198 3.14 -3.90 -12.55
CA ARG A 198 1.92 -4.70 -12.74
C ARG A 198 0.68 -4.02 -12.15
N ARG A 199 0.79 -3.43 -10.96
CA ARG A 199 -0.31 -2.70 -10.32
C ARG A 199 -0.67 -1.42 -11.08
N LEU A 200 0.33 -0.71 -11.59
CA LEU A 200 0.11 0.50 -12.38
C LEU A 200 -0.57 0.16 -13.71
N THR A 201 -0.14 -0.88 -14.40
CA THR A 201 -0.76 -1.36 -15.64
C THR A 201 -2.23 -1.72 -15.43
N LYS A 202 -2.56 -2.47 -14.36
CA LYS A 202 -3.97 -2.78 -14.05
C LYS A 202 -4.83 -1.53 -13.82
N ARG A 203 -4.30 -0.50 -13.16
CA ARG A 203 -5.03 0.76 -12.97
C ARG A 203 -5.23 1.51 -14.28
N TYR A 204 -4.21 1.51 -15.13
CA TYR A 204 -4.31 2.10 -16.46
C TYR A 204 -5.36 1.40 -17.32
N ASP A 205 -5.37 0.07 -17.33
CA ASP A 205 -6.35 -0.72 -18.08
C ASP A 205 -7.78 -0.48 -17.57
N ALA A 206 -7.98 -0.48 -16.25
CA ALA A 206 -9.28 -0.15 -15.65
C ALA A 206 -9.74 1.28 -15.98
N SER A 207 -8.83 2.26 -15.93
CA SER A 207 -9.14 3.63 -16.33
C SER A 207 -9.51 3.74 -17.80
N LYS A 208 -8.86 2.94 -18.67
CA LYS A 208 -9.14 2.89 -20.10
C LYS A 208 -10.49 2.24 -20.40
N GLU A 209 -10.85 1.19 -19.65
CA GLU A 209 -12.18 0.57 -19.72
C GLU A 209 -13.28 1.53 -19.29
N LEU A 210 -13.10 2.25 -18.18
CA LEU A 210 -14.05 3.28 -17.74
C LEU A 210 -14.23 4.38 -18.79
N LEU A 211 -13.14 4.86 -19.40
CA LEU A 211 -13.24 5.84 -20.49
C LEU A 211 -13.98 5.29 -21.71
N LYS A 212 -13.81 4.00 -22.03
CA LYS A 212 -14.55 3.35 -23.11
C LYS A 212 -16.04 3.28 -22.77
N GLU A 213 -16.39 2.85 -21.55
CA GLU A 213 -17.78 2.81 -21.10
C GLU A 213 -18.45 4.18 -21.10
N LEU A 214 -17.76 5.23 -20.67
CA LEU A 214 -18.30 6.60 -20.65
C LEU A 214 -18.58 7.12 -22.07
N LYS A 215 -17.74 6.75 -23.04
CA LYS A 215 -17.95 7.06 -24.47
C LYS A 215 -19.10 6.25 -25.06
N ASP A 216 -19.12 4.94 -24.82
CA ASP A 216 -20.13 4.02 -25.35
C ASP A 216 -21.53 4.34 -24.81
N LYS A 217 -21.61 4.77 -23.54
CA LYS A 217 -22.88 5.18 -22.89
C LYS A 217 -23.31 6.61 -23.23
N GLN A 218 -22.58 7.34 -24.10
CA GLN A 218 -22.81 8.76 -24.43
C GLN A 218 -23.02 9.66 -23.19
N LEU A 219 -22.42 9.28 -22.05
CA LEU A 219 -22.51 10.04 -20.80
C LEU A 219 -21.61 11.28 -20.79
N LEU A 220 -20.76 11.42 -21.81
CA LEU A 220 -20.30 12.72 -22.32
C LEU A 220 -21.50 13.37 -23.03
N SER A 221 -22.54 13.69 -22.26
CA SER A 221 -23.81 14.20 -22.78
C SER A 221 -23.55 15.44 -23.64
N GLU A 222 -24.17 15.55 -24.81
CA GLU A 222 -24.18 16.79 -25.61
C GLU A 222 -24.60 17.99 -24.76
N LYS A 223 -25.51 17.81 -23.80
CA LYS A 223 -25.86 18.85 -22.81
C LYS A 223 -24.71 19.23 -21.88
N GLY A 224 -23.88 18.26 -21.49
CA GLY A 224 -22.67 18.51 -20.70
C GLY A 224 -21.61 19.25 -21.50
N LEU A 225 -21.51 18.96 -22.81
CA LEU A 225 -20.66 19.69 -23.75
C LEU A 225 -21.18 21.11 -23.99
N GLU A 226 -22.49 21.29 -24.21
CA GLU A 226 -23.12 22.60 -24.37
C GLU A 226 -23.00 23.46 -23.11
N VAL A 227 -23.20 22.87 -21.92
CA VAL A 227 -22.98 23.57 -20.64
C VAL A 227 -21.50 23.93 -20.49
N PHE A 228 -20.58 23.03 -20.87
CA PHE A 228 -19.15 23.30 -20.82
C PHE A 228 -18.74 24.42 -21.80
N GLU A 229 -19.22 24.38 -23.05
CA GLU A 229 -18.98 25.38 -24.09
C GLU A 229 -19.59 26.75 -23.76
N SER A 230 -20.76 26.78 -23.10
CA SER A 230 -21.43 28.01 -22.68
C SER A 230 -20.90 28.59 -21.35
N THR A 231 -20.26 27.77 -20.51
CA THR A 231 -19.70 28.24 -19.22
C THR A 231 -18.43 29.07 -19.42
N PHE A 232 -17.66 28.78 -20.47
CA PHE A 232 -16.40 29.46 -20.74
C PHE A 232 -16.54 30.47 -21.87
N SER A 233 -15.91 31.63 -21.71
CA SER A 233 -15.72 32.56 -22.82
C SER A 233 -14.99 31.85 -23.98
N PRO A 234 -15.24 32.23 -25.25
CA PRO A 234 -14.61 31.63 -26.41
C PRO A 234 -13.08 31.56 -26.31
N ASP A 235 -12.46 32.55 -25.66
CA ASP A 235 -11.00 32.61 -25.45
C ASP A 235 -10.48 31.49 -24.53
N ILE A 236 -11.21 31.21 -23.44
CA ILE A 236 -10.88 30.14 -22.49
C ILE A 236 -11.11 28.78 -23.16
N HIS A 237 -12.19 28.65 -23.94
CA HIS A 237 -12.45 27.43 -24.70
C HIS A 237 -11.28 27.13 -25.67
N GLN A 238 -10.83 28.13 -26.44
CA GLN A 238 -9.66 27.98 -27.30
C GLN A 238 -8.38 27.64 -26.53
N LEU A 239 -8.16 28.25 -25.35
CA LEU A 239 -7.01 27.95 -24.50
C LEU A 239 -7.04 26.49 -23.98
N LEU A 240 -8.22 26.00 -23.60
CA LEU A 240 -8.42 24.63 -23.15
C LEU A 240 -8.21 23.63 -24.30
N CYS A 241 -8.79 23.89 -25.48
CA CYS A 241 -8.55 23.06 -26.67
C CYS A 241 -7.05 22.95 -26.99
N ARG A 242 -6.31 24.07 -26.94
CA ARG A 242 -4.84 24.09 -27.15
C ARG A 242 -4.04 23.34 -26.08
N SER A 243 -4.57 23.23 -24.87
CA SER A 243 -3.93 22.48 -23.79
C SER A 243 -4.00 20.96 -24.02
N VAL A 244 -4.99 20.51 -24.78
CA VAL A 244 -5.24 19.11 -25.13
C VAL A 244 -4.61 18.77 -26.48
N GLU A 245 -4.85 19.60 -27.49
CA GLU A 245 -4.37 19.45 -28.85
C GLU A 245 -3.27 20.47 -29.12
N LYS A 246 -2.04 20.00 -29.35
CA LYS A 246 -0.87 20.87 -29.63
C LYS A 246 -0.88 21.42 -31.06
N GLU A 247 -2.05 21.71 -31.62
CA GLU A 247 -2.16 22.24 -32.97
C GLU A 247 -1.62 23.68 -33.04
N LYS A 248 -0.88 23.96 -34.11
CA LYS A 248 -0.23 25.25 -34.36
C LYS A 248 -1.22 26.27 -34.95
N ILE A 249 -2.37 26.46 -34.31
CA ILE A 249 -3.32 27.50 -34.71
C ILE A 249 -2.77 28.87 -34.29
N GLN A 250 -3.07 29.93 -35.05
CA GLN A 250 -2.69 31.31 -34.73
C GLN A 250 -3.35 31.76 -33.42
N TYR A 251 -2.58 32.41 -32.54
CA TYR A 251 -3.12 32.91 -31.27
C TYR A 251 -4.09 34.08 -31.51
N PRO A 252 -5.25 34.11 -30.83
CA PRO A 252 -6.18 35.23 -30.95
C PRO A 252 -5.53 36.53 -30.42
N PRO A 253 -5.95 37.68 -30.96
CA PRO A 253 -5.33 38.97 -30.64
C PRO A 253 -5.45 39.32 -29.16
N GLU A 254 -6.57 39.00 -28.49
CA GLU A 254 -6.73 39.26 -27.05
C GLU A 254 -5.75 38.47 -26.20
N LEU A 255 -5.54 37.18 -26.53
CA LEU A 255 -4.62 36.30 -25.81
C LEU A 255 -3.16 36.68 -26.05
N LYS A 256 -2.82 37.11 -27.27
CA LYS A 256 -1.50 37.72 -27.56
C LYS A 256 -1.30 38.99 -26.74
N ALA A 257 -2.29 39.88 -26.69
CA ALA A 257 -2.21 41.11 -25.92
C ALA A 257 -2.02 40.83 -24.42
N LEU A 258 -2.76 39.87 -23.85
CA LEU A 258 -2.58 39.42 -22.47
C LEU A 258 -1.17 38.85 -22.24
N ALA A 259 -0.70 37.98 -23.13
CA ALA A 259 0.61 37.36 -23.01
C ALA A 259 1.74 38.41 -23.10
N LEU A 260 1.63 39.37 -24.02
CA LEU A 260 2.56 40.50 -24.15
C LEU A 260 2.55 41.38 -22.89
N THR A 261 1.36 41.72 -22.39
CA THR A 261 1.20 42.58 -21.20
C THR A 261 1.78 41.89 -19.96
N LEU A 262 1.45 40.62 -19.74
CA LEU A 262 1.94 39.87 -18.59
C LEU A 262 3.46 39.64 -18.66
N HIS A 263 3.98 39.33 -19.85
CA HIS A 263 5.42 39.18 -20.07
C HIS A 263 6.16 40.51 -19.88
N PHE A 264 5.57 41.63 -20.31
CA PHE A 264 6.12 42.98 -20.12
C PHE A 264 6.24 43.35 -18.64
N TYR A 265 5.21 43.10 -17.83
CA TYR A 265 5.24 43.41 -16.40
C TYR A 265 6.09 42.43 -15.58
N SER A 266 6.09 41.13 -15.92
CA SER A 266 6.93 40.14 -15.24
C SER A 266 7.14 38.89 -16.11
N PRO A 267 8.34 38.72 -16.70
CA PRO A 267 8.69 37.50 -17.43
C PRO A 267 8.58 36.23 -16.58
N ALA A 268 8.93 36.32 -15.30
CA ALA A 268 8.85 35.19 -14.36
C ALA A 268 7.40 34.80 -14.05
N ALA A 269 6.50 35.79 -13.86
CA ALA A 269 5.08 35.52 -13.68
C ALA A 269 4.48 34.90 -14.94
N TYR A 270 4.87 35.39 -16.12
CA TYR A 270 4.45 34.82 -17.39
C TYR A 270 4.86 33.36 -17.55
N GLU A 271 6.12 33.01 -17.26
CA GLU A 271 6.61 31.63 -17.33
C GLU A 271 5.87 30.71 -16.35
N TYR A 272 5.63 31.19 -15.12
CA TYR A 272 4.87 30.44 -14.13
C TYR A 272 3.45 30.14 -14.61
N VAL A 273 2.73 31.16 -15.09
CA VAL A 273 1.37 31.00 -15.62
C VAL A 273 1.40 30.05 -16.82
N ARG A 274 2.31 30.26 -17.77
CA ARG A 274 2.46 29.39 -18.94
C ARG A 274 2.68 27.92 -18.55
N ALA A 275 3.50 27.65 -17.55
CA ALA A 275 3.72 26.29 -17.05
C ALA A 275 2.47 25.69 -16.39
N LYS A 276 1.71 26.50 -15.63
CA LYS A 276 0.46 26.07 -14.98
C LYS A 276 -0.67 25.76 -15.95
N PHE A 277 -0.71 26.44 -17.10
CA PHE A 277 -1.70 26.21 -18.16
C PHE A 277 -1.18 25.26 -19.25
N ASN A 278 -0.41 24.23 -18.90
CA ASN A 278 0.09 23.19 -19.82
C ASN A 278 0.79 23.74 -21.08
N ASN A 279 1.44 24.91 -20.98
CA ASN A 279 2.07 25.62 -22.10
C ASN A 279 1.12 26.02 -23.23
N ALA A 280 -0.17 26.22 -22.94
CA ALA A 280 -1.16 26.70 -23.91
C ALA A 280 -0.89 28.14 -24.39
N LEU A 281 -0.18 28.95 -23.59
CA LEU A 281 0.23 30.32 -23.93
C LEU A 281 1.44 30.38 -24.89
N PRO A 282 1.59 31.47 -25.67
CA PRO A 282 2.71 31.68 -26.59
C PRO A 282 4.08 31.39 -25.98
N SER A 283 5.01 30.85 -26.78
CA SER A 283 6.40 30.80 -26.33
C SER A 283 7.00 32.22 -26.35
N GLN A 284 8.03 32.48 -25.54
CA GLN A 284 8.72 33.78 -25.58
C GLN A 284 9.27 34.11 -26.97
N ARG A 285 9.64 33.10 -27.77
CA ARG A 285 10.05 33.28 -29.15
C ARG A 285 8.92 33.83 -30.02
N THR A 286 7.72 33.30 -29.84
CA THR A 286 6.50 33.72 -30.54
C THR A 286 5.97 35.09 -30.09
N LEU A 287 6.38 35.58 -28.91
CA LEU A 287 6.04 36.93 -28.45
C LEU A 287 6.98 38.01 -29.02
N ARG A 288 8.14 37.60 -29.56
CA ARG A 288 9.15 38.50 -30.14
C ARG A 288 9.01 38.67 -31.66
N GLU A 289 8.18 37.83 -32.28
CA GLU A 289 7.81 37.85 -33.71
C GLU A 289 6.58 38.73 -33.93
#